data_AF-A0A938MHQ4-F1
#
_entry.id   AF-A0A938MHQ4-F1
#
_cell.length_a   1.000
_cell.length_b   1.000
_cell.length_c   1.000
_cell.angle_alpha   90.00
_cell.angle_beta   90.00
_cell.angle_gamma   90.00
#
_symmetry.space_group_name_H-M   'P 1'
#
loop_
_entity.id
_entity.type
_entity.pdbx_description
1 polymer ?
#
loop_
_entity_poly.entity_id
_entity_poly.type
_entity_poly.pdbx_seq_one_letter_code
_entity_poly.pdbx_strand_id
1 'polypeptide(L)'
;MRTLSSIAHDMESAMIVVSGKLSHARGGSETRFLGETWFLSRLLVVALWSAACGHADALQWELKRAQASDQKAEWTKAGYLPRWTVQPDAAGTRIEIQDDAKGDCRGFVLLGTRLTLPTPAPEGLSVSFRYQRSCGASKPDRPRAPIMAVALFPLDAWEKLSSEPTAPQSYPADVFTNDCIVANVPAAPHAERPEWHTWQSQLRLPLRSAGKTIVIALAWGCMHMGTVEHGILDDIRIELRTREVAMKEFFQSLNLDLPGLEAVREAKDAQAASEA
;
A
#
# COMPACT_ATOMS: atom_id res chain seq x y z
N MET A 1 -25.11 6.16 23.85
CA MET A 1 -24.18 5.74 22.76
C MET A 1 -23.94 4.25 22.90
N ARG A 2 -24.32 3.44 21.90
CA ARG A 2 -24.13 1.98 21.92
C ARG A 2 -22.79 1.64 21.26
N THR A 3 -22.05 0.67 21.83
CA THR A 3 -20.78 0.16 21.31
C THR A 3 -21.02 -0.85 20.17
N LEU A 4 -20.02 -1.06 19.30
CA LEU A 4 -20.12 -2.03 18.18
C LEU A 4 -20.43 -3.47 18.65
N SER A 5 -20.08 -3.86 19.88
CA SER A 5 -20.50 -5.16 20.44
C SER A 5 -21.99 -5.21 20.78
N SER A 6 -22.62 -4.08 21.10
CA SER A 6 -24.07 -4.00 21.33
C SER A 6 -24.84 -4.12 20.02
N ILE A 7 -24.29 -3.66 18.89
CA ILE A 7 -24.92 -3.82 17.57
C ILE A 7 -24.83 -5.29 17.10
N ALA A 8 -23.71 -5.96 17.34
CA ALA A 8 -23.55 -7.39 17.02
C ALA A 8 -24.49 -8.28 17.86
N HIS A 9 -24.65 -7.98 19.15
CA HIS A 9 -25.53 -8.74 20.05
C HIS A 9 -27.03 -8.46 19.79
N ASP A 10 -27.38 -7.24 19.37
CA ASP A 10 -28.74 -6.89 18.93
C ASP A 10 -29.12 -7.61 17.60
N MET A 11 -28.15 -7.86 16.71
CA MET A 11 -28.36 -8.61 15.46
C MET A 11 -28.51 -10.12 15.70
N GLU A 12 -27.74 -10.71 16.61
CA GLU A 12 -27.93 -12.10 17.06
C GLU A 12 -29.31 -12.30 17.73
N SER A 13 -29.72 -11.34 18.57
CA SER A 13 -31.02 -11.37 19.25
C SER A 13 -32.20 -11.20 18.28
N ALA A 14 -32.05 -10.38 17.23
CA ALA A 14 -33.05 -10.23 16.18
C ALA A 14 -33.21 -11.49 15.32
N MET A 15 -32.12 -12.23 15.05
CA MET A 15 -32.17 -13.51 14.34
C MET A 15 -32.83 -14.63 15.15
N ILE A 16 -32.61 -14.66 16.48
CA ILE A 16 -33.22 -15.67 17.36
C ILE A 16 -34.73 -15.42 17.56
N VAL A 17 -35.18 -14.17 17.59
CA VAL A 17 -36.61 -13.83 17.73
C VAL A 17 -37.43 -14.15 16.48
N VAL A 18 -36.85 -14.08 15.28
CA VAL A 18 -37.52 -14.45 14.02
C VAL A 18 -37.66 -15.98 13.87
N SER A 19 -36.72 -16.74 14.42
CA SER A 19 -36.80 -18.22 14.38
C SER A 19 -37.70 -18.82 15.46
N GLY A 20 -37.94 -18.10 16.57
CA GLY A 20 -38.78 -18.55 17.70
C GLY A 20 -40.29 -18.31 17.56
N LYS A 21 -40.75 -17.51 16.59
CA LYS A 21 -42.19 -17.22 16.38
C LYS A 21 -42.87 -18.08 15.31
N LEU A 22 -42.14 -18.95 14.60
CA LEU A 22 -42.69 -19.80 13.54
C LEU A 22 -43.04 -21.24 13.99
N SER A 23 -42.81 -21.59 15.25
CA SER A 23 -43.05 -22.95 15.77
C SER A 23 -44.31 -23.10 16.63
N HIS A 24 -45.13 -22.07 16.80
CA HIS A 24 -46.42 -22.15 17.51
C HIS A 24 -47.56 -21.51 16.70
N ALA A 25 -47.94 -22.14 15.59
CA ALA A 25 -49.28 -22.04 15.04
C ALA A 25 -49.65 -23.39 14.41
N ARG A 26 -50.53 -24.12 15.10
CA ARG A 26 -51.15 -25.36 14.63
C ARG A 26 -52.07 -25.06 13.44
N GLY A 27 -52.01 -25.96 12.46
CA GLY A 27 -53.20 -26.52 11.82
C GLY A 27 -53.71 -25.78 10.59
N GLY A 28 -53.62 -26.45 9.44
CA GLY A 28 -54.36 -26.07 8.24
C GLY A 28 -53.48 -26.09 7.00
N SER A 29 -53.89 -26.93 6.06
CA SER A 29 -53.40 -27.06 4.68
C SER A 29 -52.92 -25.75 4.04
N GLU A 30 -51.69 -25.73 3.55
CA GLU A 30 -51.27 -25.16 2.26
C GLU A 30 -49.74 -25.20 2.13
N THR A 31 -49.23 -26.37 1.74
CA THR A 31 -47.86 -26.52 1.23
C THR A 31 -47.83 -26.01 -0.21
N ARG A 32 -47.39 -24.75 -0.44
CA ARG A 32 -46.78 -24.28 -1.72
C ARG A 32 -46.40 -22.78 -1.75
N PHE A 33 -45.83 -22.17 -0.71
CA PHE A 33 -45.39 -20.76 -0.84
C PHE A 33 -44.23 -20.31 0.09
N LEU A 34 -43.31 -21.22 0.47
CA LEU A 34 -42.21 -20.86 1.40
C LEU A 34 -40.79 -21.16 0.86
N GLY A 35 -40.65 -21.63 -0.39
CA GLY A 35 -39.34 -21.91 -0.99
C GLY A 35 -38.65 -20.69 -1.62
N GLU A 36 -39.39 -19.66 -2.03
CA GLU A 36 -38.85 -18.57 -2.85
C GLU A 36 -38.31 -17.38 -2.03
N THR A 37 -38.79 -17.17 -0.80
CA THR A 37 -38.34 -16.06 0.06
C THR A 37 -36.98 -16.29 0.71
N TRP A 38 -36.55 -17.55 0.84
CA TRP A 38 -35.24 -17.93 1.38
C TRP A 38 -34.09 -17.77 0.37
N PHE A 39 -34.37 -17.89 -0.93
CA PHE A 39 -33.37 -17.67 -1.98
C PHE A 39 -33.12 -16.18 -2.26
N LEU A 40 -34.17 -15.36 -2.23
CA LEU A 40 -34.07 -13.92 -2.47
C LEU A 40 -33.26 -13.18 -1.38
N SER A 41 -33.33 -13.65 -0.13
CA SER A 41 -32.60 -13.05 0.98
C SER A 41 -31.09 -13.37 0.94
N ARG A 42 -30.65 -14.53 0.43
CA ARG A 42 -29.22 -14.83 0.22
C ARG A 42 -28.62 -14.08 -0.97
N LEU A 43 -29.36 -13.92 -2.06
CA LEU A 43 -28.92 -13.14 -3.23
C LEU A 43 -28.75 -11.65 -2.89
N LEU A 44 -29.60 -11.09 -2.02
CA LEU A 44 -29.49 -9.70 -1.60
C LEU A 44 -28.25 -9.44 -0.73
N VAL A 45 -27.90 -10.37 0.17
CA VAL A 45 -26.70 -10.26 1.03
C VAL A 45 -25.41 -10.36 0.20
N VAL A 46 -25.36 -11.25 -0.80
CA VAL A 46 -24.20 -11.34 -1.72
C VAL A 46 -24.10 -10.11 -2.62
N ALA A 47 -25.21 -9.59 -3.13
CA ALA A 47 -25.21 -8.38 -3.96
C ALA A 47 -24.83 -7.10 -3.17
N LEU A 48 -25.23 -7.00 -1.89
CA LEU A 48 -24.83 -5.90 -1.01
C LEU A 48 -23.36 -6.01 -0.57
N TRP A 49 -22.80 -7.22 -0.47
CA TRP A 49 -21.36 -7.40 -0.23
C TRP A 49 -20.52 -7.05 -1.45
N SER A 50 -20.96 -7.40 -2.66
CA SER A 50 -20.27 -7.04 -3.91
C SER A 50 -20.30 -5.53 -4.20
N ALA A 51 -21.34 -4.81 -3.77
CA ALA A 51 -21.40 -3.35 -3.90
C ALA A 51 -20.57 -2.60 -2.82
N ALA A 52 -20.26 -3.26 -1.70
CA ALA A 52 -19.36 -2.74 -0.67
C ALA A 52 -17.88 -3.10 -0.93
N CYS A 53 -17.61 -4.04 -1.83
CA CYS A 53 -16.28 -4.30 -2.38
C CYS A 53 -15.88 -3.19 -3.37
N GLY A 54 -15.50 -2.05 -2.78
CA GLY A 54 -14.42 -1.19 -3.26
C GLY A 54 -14.50 -0.71 -4.70
N HIS A 55 -15.16 0.44 -4.90
CA HIS A 55 -14.51 1.40 -5.78
C HIS A 55 -13.18 1.72 -5.09
N ALA A 56 -12.08 1.16 -5.60
CA ALA A 56 -10.76 1.63 -5.21
C ALA A 56 -10.72 3.10 -5.63
N ASP A 57 -10.90 4.00 -4.67
CA ASP A 57 -10.82 5.42 -4.93
C ASP A 57 -9.48 5.69 -5.63
N ALA A 58 -9.53 6.40 -6.75
CA ALA A 58 -8.33 6.72 -7.53
C ALA A 58 -7.28 7.35 -6.61
N LEU A 59 -6.05 6.81 -6.64
CA LEU A 59 -4.99 7.30 -5.78
C LEU A 59 -4.66 8.75 -6.14
N GLN A 60 -4.87 9.65 -5.18
CA GLN A 60 -4.55 11.06 -5.34
C GLN A 60 -3.09 11.28 -4.99
N TRP A 61 -2.28 11.61 -5.99
CA TRP A 61 -0.85 11.83 -5.83
C TRP A 61 -0.51 13.32 -5.67
N GLU A 62 0.26 13.63 -4.64
CA GLU A 62 0.88 14.92 -4.41
C GLU A 62 2.39 14.82 -4.70
N LEU A 63 2.93 15.75 -5.49
CA LEU A 63 4.36 15.78 -5.82
C LEU A 63 5.13 16.68 -4.85
N LYS A 64 6.17 16.12 -4.26
CA LYS A 64 7.19 16.81 -3.46
C LYS A 64 8.59 16.57 -4.01
N ARG A 65 9.53 17.42 -3.60
CA ARG A 65 10.91 17.45 -4.08
C ARG A 65 11.87 17.63 -2.92
N ALA A 66 12.98 16.90 -2.96
CA ALA A 66 14.06 16.99 -1.99
C ALA A 66 15.43 17.02 -2.68
N GLN A 67 16.38 17.77 -2.12
CA GLN A 67 17.75 17.74 -2.62
C GLN A 67 18.45 16.46 -2.19
N ALA A 68 19.42 16.03 -3.01
CA ALA A 68 20.42 15.08 -2.54
C ALA A 68 21.18 15.72 -1.37
N SER A 69 21.55 14.92 -0.38
CA SER A 69 22.21 15.39 0.84
C SER A 69 23.59 16.01 0.63
N ASP A 70 24.27 15.59 -0.43
CA ASP A 70 25.57 16.11 -0.87
C ASP A 70 25.42 17.20 -1.95
N GLN A 71 24.22 17.76 -2.13
CA GLN A 71 23.97 18.86 -3.08
C GLN A 71 24.88 20.06 -2.78
N LYS A 72 25.65 20.50 -3.78
CA LYS A 72 26.54 21.66 -3.68
C LYS A 72 25.94 22.90 -4.32
N ALA A 73 26.33 24.08 -3.83
CA ALA A 73 25.84 25.37 -4.32
C ALA A 73 26.17 25.58 -5.82
N GLU A 74 27.37 25.17 -6.25
CA GLU A 74 27.78 25.26 -7.65
C GLU A 74 26.92 24.37 -8.57
N TRP A 75 26.44 23.22 -8.09
CA TRP A 75 25.56 22.34 -8.85
C TRP A 75 24.15 22.92 -8.96
N THR A 76 23.65 23.47 -7.87
CA THR A 76 22.36 24.20 -7.85
C THR A 76 22.42 25.38 -8.83
N LYS A 77 23.50 26.16 -8.83
CA LYS A 77 23.71 27.28 -9.75
C LYS A 77 23.79 26.84 -11.22
N ALA A 78 24.36 25.66 -11.47
CA ALA A 78 24.41 25.04 -12.80
C ALA A 78 23.06 24.44 -13.25
N GLY A 79 22.05 24.39 -12.37
CA GLY A 79 20.70 23.93 -12.69
C GLY A 79 20.40 22.48 -12.30
N TYR A 80 21.34 21.76 -11.66
CA TYR A 80 21.13 20.39 -11.19
C TYR A 80 20.16 20.35 -10.02
N LEU A 81 18.89 20.13 -10.34
CA LEU A 81 17.74 20.23 -9.44
C LEU A 81 16.80 19.04 -9.64
N PRO A 82 15.92 18.71 -8.68
CA PRO A 82 15.05 17.54 -8.80
C PRO A 82 13.88 17.87 -9.73
N ARG A 83 14.10 17.89 -11.06
CA ARG A 83 13.18 18.49 -12.06
C ARG A 83 12.38 17.51 -12.92
N TRP A 84 12.31 16.24 -12.54
CA TRP A 84 11.53 15.26 -13.29
C TRP A 84 10.08 15.73 -13.55
N THR A 85 9.64 15.46 -14.78
CA THR A 85 8.23 15.44 -15.18
C THR A 85 7.63 14.15 -14.65
N VAL A 86 6.53 14.27 -13.93
CA VAL A 86 5.88 13.16 -13.24
C VAL A 86 4.39 13.18 -13.58
N GLN A 87 3.89 12.08 -14.13
CA GLN A 87 2.53 12.00 -14.68
C GLN A 87 1.84 10.72 -14.19
N PRO A 88 1.05 10.80 -13.11
CA PRO A 88 0.11 9.75 -12.73
C PRO A 88 -1.02 9.63 -13.75
N ASP A 89 -1.51 8.42 -13.98
CA ASP A 89 -2.74 8.20 -14.73
C ASP A 89 -3.99 8.60 -13.92
N ALA A 90 -5.16 8.56 -14.56
CA ALA A 90 -6.41 8.97 -13.92
C ALA A 90 -6.79 8.10 -12.70
N ALA A 91 -6.40 6.82 -12.70
CA ALA A 91 -6.62 5.92 -11.57
C ALA A 91 -5.56 6.07 -10.46
N GLY A 92 -4.44 6.72 -10.76
CA GLY A 92 -3.27 6.79 -9.89
C GLY A 92 -2.56 5.45 -9.72
N THR A 93 -2.83 4.45 -10.57
CA THR A 93 -2.19 3.12 -10.51
C THR A 93 -0.96 3.01 -11.39
N ARG A 94 -0.78 3.97 -12.30
CA ARG A 94 0.39 4.08 -13.18
C ARG A 94 1.00 5.46 -13.04
N ILE A 95 2.33 5.54 -13.00
CA ILE A 95 3.08 6.79 -12.94
C ILE A 95 4.22 6.74 -13.94
N GLU A 96 4.30 7.75 -14.80
CA GLU A 96 5.42 7.95 -15.71
C GLU A 96 6.32 9.05 -15.17
N ILE A 97 7.63 8.79 -15.18
CA ILE A 97 8.68 9.67 -14.67
C ILE A 97 9.68 9.87 -15.79
N GLN A 98 9.91 11.12 -16.16
CA GLN A 98 10.84 11.48 -17.22
C GLN A 98 11.70 12.67 -16.79
N ASP A 99 12.96 12.66 -17.19
CA ASP A 99 13.80 13.84 -17.04
C ASP A 99 13.19 15.11 -17.64
N ASP A 100 13.53 16.25 -17.04
CA ASP A 100 13.36 17.55 -17.69
C ASP A 100 14.17 17.59 -19.00
N ALA A 101 13.74 18.39 -19.97
CA ALA A 101 14.30 18.46 -21.32
C ALA A 101 15.82 18.75 -21.35
N LYS A 102 16.38 19.31 -20.27
CA LYS A 102 17.81 19.61 -20.13
C LYS A 102 18.64 18.46 -19.54
N GLY A 103 18.01 17.45 -18.94
CA GLY A 103 18.71 16.30 -18.33
C GLY A 103 19.57 16.65 -17.11
N ASP A 104 19.44 17.87 -16.57
CA ASP A 104 20.16 18.34 -15.38
C ASP A 104 19.37 18.00 -14.10
N CYS A 105 19.05 16.72 -13.91
CA CYS A 105 18.24 16.27 -12.77
C CYS A 105 19.11 15.76 -11.61
N ARG A 106 18.87 16.26 -10.40
CA ARG A 106 19.55 15.79 -9.18
C ARG A 106 18.68 15.95 -7.94
N GLY A 107 18.68 14.91 -7.09
CA GLY A 107 17.89 14.85 -5.88
C GLY A 107 16.78 13.82 -6.00
N PHE A 108 15.64 14.08 -5.36
CA PHE A 108 14.49 13.18 -5.32
C PHE A 108 13.21 13.92 -5.66
N VAL A 109 12.35 13.24 -6.42
CA VAL A 109 10.91 13.50 -6.44
C VAL A 109 10.21 12.44 -5.58
N LEU A 110 9.22 12.87 -4.83
CA LEU A 110 8.40 12.02 -3.98
C LEU A 110 6.95 12.18 -4.42
N LEU A 111 6.31 11.09 -4.84
CA LEU A 111 4.88 11.05 -5.09
C LEU A 111 4.19 10.48 -3.87
N GLY A 112 3.46 11.31 -3.12
CA GLY A 112 2.77 10.91 -1.90
C GLY A 112 1.27 10.75 -2.11
N THR A 113 0.70 9.66 -1.61
CA THR A 113 -0.75 9.50 -1.45
C THR A 113 -1.11 9.42 0.03
N ARG A 114 -2.23 10.06 0.41
CA ARG A 114 -2.68 10.14 1.80
C ARG A 114 -3.50 8.90 2.15
N LEU A 115 -3.24 8.32 3.31
CA LEU A 115 -3.98 7.18 3.83
C LEU A 115 -4.33 7.42 5.30
N THR A 116 -5.62 7.46 5.61
CA THR A 116 -6.10 7.51 6.99
C THR A 116 -6.21 6.11 7.54
N LEU A 117 -5.45 5.83 8.61
CA LEU A 117 -5.42 4.49 9.21
C LEU A 117 -6.69 4.25 10.05
N PRO A 118 -7.30 3.06 9.95
CA PRO A 118 -8.45 2.72 10.77
C PRO A 118 -8.10 2.65 12.26
N THR A 119 -9.15 2.59 13.09
CA THR A 119 -9.04 2.29 14.53
C THR A 119 -9.84 1.01 14.81
N PRO A 120 -9.20 -0.07 15.28
CA PRO A 120 -7.78 -0.18 15.68
C PRO A 120 -6.81 -0.08 14.49
N ALA A 121 -5.56 0.31 14.78
CA ALA A 121 -4.52 0.38 13.75
C ALA A 121 -4.30 -0.99 13.10
N PRO A 122 -4.03 -1.03 11.77
CA PRO A 122 -3.56 -2.23 11.12
C PRO A 122 -2.14 -2.58 11.59
N GLU A 123 -1.76 -3.86 11.50
CA GLU A 123 -0.41 -4.34 11.85
C GLU A 123 0.66 -3.79 10.89
N GLY A 124 0.25 -3.47 9.66
CA GLY A 124 1.12 -2.90 8.67
C GLY A 124 0.40 -2.62 7.37
N LEU A 125 1.19 -2.48 6.31
CA LEU A 125 0.70 -2.30 4.96
C LEU A 125 1.58 -3.09 3.97
N SER A 126 0.97 -3.55 2.89
CA SER A 126 1.66 -4.10 1.74
C SER A 126 1.68 -3.05 0.65
N VAL A 127 2.85 -2.80 0.06
CA VAL A 127 2.96 -2.02 -1.18
C VAL A 127 3.55 -2.94 -2.24
N SER A 128 2.92 -2.96 -3.41
CA SER A 128 3.44 -3.66 -4.58
C SER A 128 3.26 -2.83 -5.84
N PHE A 129 4.15 -3.00 -6.79
CA PHE A 129 4.03 -2.43 -8.13
C PHE A 129 4.97 -3.17 -9.08
N ARG A 130 4.72 -2.97 -10.37
CA ARG A 130 5.66 -3.26 -11.44
C ARG A 130 6.40 -1.99 -11.80
N TYR A 131 7.66 -2.13 -12.20
CA TYR A 131 8.45 -0.98 -12.64
C TYR A 131 9.33 -1.29 -13.83
N GLN A 132 9.54 -0.26 -14.64
CA GLN A 132 10.54 -0.19 -15.70
C GLN A 132 11.40 1.04 -15.45
N ARG A 133 12.69 0.94 -15.75
CA ARG A 133 13.62 2.06 -15.66
C ARG A 133 14.69 1.98 -16.73
N SER A 134 15.09 3.11 -17.26
CA SER A 134 16.23 3.24 -18.15
C SER A 134 17.06 4.46 -17.75
N CYS A 135 18.37 4.33 -17.81
CA CYS A 135 19.30 5.42 -17.59
C CYS A 135 20.31 5.42 -18.75
N GLY A 136 20.38 6.51 -19.49
CA GLY A 136 21.30 6.67 -20.62
C GLY A 136 22.76 6.86 -20.23
N ALA A 137 23.13 6.63 -18.96
CA ALA A 137 24.50 6.75 -18.47
C ALA A 137 25.43 5.80 -19.24
N SER A 138 26.26 6.36 -20.12
CA SER A 138 27.15 5.65 -21.04
C SER A 138 28.49 5.22 -20.41
N LYS A 139 28.70 5.45 -19.10
CA LYS A 139 29.96 5.16 -18.41
C LYS A 139 29.86 3.84 -17.63
N PRO A 140 30.44 2.74 -18.15
CA PRO A 140 30.35 1.41 -17.53
C PRO A 140 31.06 1.32 -16.16
N ASP A 141 31.97 2.25 -15.83
CA ASP A 141 32.65 2.34 -14.53
C ASP A 141 31.83 3.05 -13.45
N ARG A 142 30.68 3.62 -13.82
CA ARG A 142 29.78 4.34 -12.89
C ARG A 142 28.32 3.97 -13.15
N PRO A 143 27.93 2.70 -12.93
CA PRO A 143 26.53 2.31 -12.98
C PRO A 143 25.74 3.13 -11.95
N ARG A 144 25.03 4.15 -12.41
CA ARG A 144 24.11 4.94 -11.61
C ARG A 144 22.73 4.64 -12.13
N ALA A 145 22.04 3.73 -11.46
CA ALA A 145 20.62 3.53 -11.67
C ALA A 145 19.84 4.47 -10.75
N PRO A 146 18.58 4.80 -11.10
CA PRO A 146 17.70 5.51 -10.20
C PRO A 146 17.65 4.81 -8.85
N ILE A 147 17.71 5.62 -7.80
CA ILE A 147 17.38 5.22 -6.44
C ILE A 147 15.87 5.28 -6.33
N MET A 148 15.27 4.12 -6.07
CA MET A 148 13.84 3.98 -5.85
C MET A 148 13.59 3.48 -4.43
N ALA A 149 12.58 4.05 -3.77
CA ALA A 149 12.19 3.65 -2.43
C ALA A 149 10.70 3.89 -2.20
N VAL A 150 10.12 3.14 -1.27
CA VAL A 150 8.82 3.46 -0.67
C VAL A 150 9.05 4.02 0.71
N ALA A 151 8.44 5.15 1.01
CA ALA A 151 8.58 5.85 2.27
C ALA A 151 7.23 6.17 2.93
N LEU A 152 7.14 6.01 4.24
CA LEU A 152 5.96 6.35 5.04
C LEU A 152 6.24 7.58 5.88
N PHE A 153 5.49 8.66 5.65
CA PHE A 153 5.61 9.91 6.38
C PHE A 153 4.39 10.14 7.28
N PRO A 154 4.61 10.67 8.51
CA PRO A 154 3.63 11.49 9.19
C PRO A 154 3.21 12.67 8.31
N LEU A 155 1.93 13.06 8.34
CA LEU A 155 1.43 14.15 7.50
C LEU A 155 2.18 15.47 7.73
N ASP A 156 2.52 15.80 8.97
CA ASP A 156 3.24 17.02 9.33
C ASP A 156 4.69 17.04 8.83
N ALA A 157 5.33 15.87 8.71
CA ALA A 157 6.64 15.74 8.08
C ALA A 157 6.54 15.94 6.56
N TRP A 158 5.51 15.35 5.93
CA TRP A 158 5.25 15.51 4.50
C TRP A 158 4.99 16.96 4.10
N GLU A 159 4.20 17.69 4.88
CA GLU A 159 3.83 19.08 4.60
C GLU A 159 5.02 20.06 4.68
N LYS A 160 6.11 19.69 5.35
CA LYS A 160 7.36 20.47 5.35
C LYS A 160 8.11 20.40 4.03
N LEU A 161 7.87 19.36 3.22
CA LEU A 161 8.55 19.19 1.93
C LEU A 161 8.07 20.22 0.90
N SER A 162 8.99 20.62 0.03
CA SER A 162 8.70 21.58 -1.03
C SER A 162 8.08 20.89 -2.25
N SER A 163 7.11 21.54 -2.89
CA SER A 163 6.67 21.17 -4.24
C SER A 163 7.48 21.87 -5.34
N GLU A 164 8.24 22.92 -4.97
CA GLU A 164 9.00 23.75 -5.90
C GLU A 164 10.40 23.16 -6.17
N PRO A 165 10.81 23.03 -7.44
CA PRO A 165 12.12 22.50 -7.80
C PRO A 165 13.28 23.44 -7.46
N THR A 166 13.02 24.73 -7.21
CA THR A 166 14.04 25.77 -6.93
C THR A 166 14.26 26.04 -5.45
N ALA A 167 13.36 25.56 -4.58
CA ALA A 167 13.53 25.59 -3.13
C ALA A 167 13.40 24.18 -2.51
N PRO A 168 14.09 23.15 -3.01
CA PRO A 168 14.00 21.84 -2.38
C PRO A 168 14.80 21.86 -1.08
N GLN A 169 14.20 21.41 0.01
CA GLN A 169 14.91 21.25 1.27
C GLN A 169 16.00 20.18 1.10
N SER A 170 17.18 20.43 1.66
CA SER A 170 18.18 19.39 1.86
C SER A 170 17.63 18.43 2.90
N TYR A 171 17.27 17.23 2.48
CA TYR A 171 16.95 16.17 3.41
C TYR A 171 18.26 15.42 3.69
N PRO A 172 18.61 15.18 4.97
CA PRO A 172 19.91 14.60 5.34
C PRO A 172 20.15 13.28 4.62
N ALA A 173 21.39 12.89 4.33
CA ALA A 173 21.73 11.67 3.55
C ALA A 173 21.08 10.40 4.11
N ASP A 174 20.83 10.46 5.40
CA ASP A 174 20.13 9.54 6.27
C ASP A 174 18.60 9.73 6.15
N VAL A 175 18.11 10.12 4.94
CA VAL A 175 16.80 10.73 4.56
C VAL A 175 15.57 10.07 5.20
N PHE A 176 15.77 8.89 5.76
CA PHE A 176 14.79 7.95 6.26
C PHE A 176 14.95 7.56 7.73
N THR A 177 15.46 8.47 8.56
CA THR A 177 15.72 8.16 9.96
C THR A 177 15.00 9.14 10.90
N ASN A 178 14.46 8.54 11.96
CA ASN A 178 13.57 9.05 13.02
C ASN A 178 12.10 9.26 12.66
N ASP A 179 11.76 9.93 11.56
CA ASP A 179 10.36 10.34 11.29
C ASP A 179 9.66 9.56 10.18
N CYS A 180 10.35 8.70 9.43
CA CYS A 180 9.74 7.93 8.36
C CYS A 180 10.29 6.49 8.28
N ILE A 181 9.50 5.61 7.69
CA ILE A 181 9.85 4.20 7.46
C ILE A 181 10.14 4.02 5.99
N VAL A 182 11.26 3.37 5.64
CA VAL A 182 11.63 3.15 4.25
C VAL A 182 11.99 1.72 3.92
N ALA A 183 11.48 1.28 2.76
CA ALA A 183 11.95 0.12 2.05
C ALA A 183 12.54 0.53 0.71
N ASN A 184 13.82 0.22 0.52
CA ASN A 184 14.50 0.43 -0.75
C ASN A 184 14.02 -0.59 -1.78
N VAL A 185 13.84 -0.12 -3.02
CA VAL A 185 13.64 -0.99 -4.16
C VAL A 185 15.02 -1.39 -4.66
N PRO A 186 15.35 -2.70 -4.69
CA PRO A 186 16.65 -3.16 -5.16
C PRO A 186 16.93 -2.62 -6.56
N ALA A 187 18.18 -2.26 -6.81
CA ALA A 187 18.57 -1.86 -8.14
C ALA A 187 18.41 -3.06 -9.11
N ALA A 188 17.50 -2.97 -10.08
CA ALA A 188 17.54 -3.83 -11.25
C ALA A 188 18.88 -3.68 -12.01
N PRO A 189 19.42 -4.75 -12.61
CA PRO A 189 20.62 -4.69 -13.43
C PRO A 189 20.52 -3.60 -14.51
N HIS A 190 21.63 -2.97 -14.85
CA HIS A 190 21.67 -2.06 -16.00
C HIS A 190 21.33 -2.84 -17.27
N ALA A 191 20.20 -2.52 -17.88
CA ALA A 191 19.81 -3.05 -19.17
C ALA A 191 19.50 -1.86 -20.10
N GLU A 192 20.07 -1.89 -21.31
CA GLU A 192 19.74 -0.94 -22.39
C GLU A 192 18.26 -1.02 -22.79
N ARG A 193 17.62 -2.16 -22.50
CA ARG A 193 16.19 -2.39 -22.68
C ARG A 193 15.52 -2.44 -21.31
N PRO A 194 14.58 -1.53 -21.00
CA PRO A 194 13.86 -1.58 -19.74
C PRO A 194 13.00 -2.84 -19.66
N GLU A 195 13.40 -3.80 -18.82
CA GLU A 195 12.58 -4.96 -18.48
C GLU A 195 11.60 -4.61 -17.36
N TRP A 196 10.45 -5.28 -17.35
CA TRP A 196 9.51 -5.16 -16.24
C TRP A 196 10.02 -5.95 -15.05
N HIS A 197 10.08 -5.29 -13.90
CA HIS A 197 10.38 -5.91 -12.63
C HIS A 197 9.18 -5.77 -11.69
N THR A 198 8.96 -6.73 -10.82
CA THR A 198 7.95 -6.64 -9.77
C THR A 198 8.64 -6.39 -8.44
N TRP A 199 8.11 -5.46 -7.67
CA TRP A 199 8.54 -5.23 -6.30
C TRP A 199 7.35 -5.30 -5.36
N GLN A 200 7.58 -5.89 -4.19
CA GLN A 200 6.62 -5.93 -3.10
C GLN A 200 7.36 -5.83 -1.77
N SER A 201 6.80 -5.09 -0.83
CA SER A 201 7.28 -5.07 0.54
C SER A 201 6.14 -4.92 1.53
N GLN A 202 6.36 -5.47 2.72
CA GLN A 202 5.48 -5.29 3.87
C GLN A 202 6.13 -4.30 4.83
N LEU A 203 5.44 -3.18 5.07
CA LEU A 203 5.90 -2.13 5.97
C LEU A 203 5.11 -2.21 7.27
N ARG A 204 5.80 -2.36 8.39
CA ARG A 204 5.18 -2.35 9.73
C ARG A 204 4.80 -0.93 10.11
N LEU A 205 3.61 -0.76 10.65
CA LEU A 205 3.15 0.55 11.13
C LEU A 205 3.39 0.69 12.64
N PRO A 206 3.78 1.87 13.14
CA PRO A 206 3.85 2.11 14.57
C PRO A 206 2.45 2.00 15.19
N LEU A 207 2.33 1.34 16.35
CA LEU A 207 1.05 1.20 17.08
C LEU A 207 0.36 2.54 17.37
N ARG A 208 1.12 3.64 17.49
CA ARG A 208 0.63 5.00 17.75
C ARG A 208 0.03 5.71 16.53
N SER A 209 -0.11 5.01 15.41
CA SER A 209 -0.62 5.58 14.15
C SER A 209 -2.12 5.34 13.92
N ALA A 210 -2.82 4.64 14.83
CA ALA A 210 -4.28 4.43 14.75
C ALA A 210 -5.03 5.77 14.60
N GLY A 211 -5.94 5.86 13.63
CA GLY A 211 -6.75 7.06 13.37
C GLY A 211 -5.98 8.25 12.79
N LYS A 212 -4.67 8.11 12.52
CA LYS A 212 -3.86 9.16 11.91
C LYS A 212 -3.81 9.02 10.40
N THR A 213 -3.67 10.15 9.73
CA THR A 213 -3.30 10.18 8.32
C THR A 213 -1.79 10.07 8.18
N ILE A 214 -1.35 9.12 7.37
CA ILE A 214 0.02 8.99 6.90
C ILE A 214 0.08 9.30 5.41
N VAL A 215 1.28 9.56 4.91
CA VAL A 215 1.56 9.67 3.48
C VAL A 215 2.46 8.53 3.06
N ILE A 216 2.03 7.80 2.03
CA ILE A 216 2.81 6.74 1.39
C ILE A 216 3.43 7.35 0.15
N ALA A 217 4.75 7.47 0.15
CA ALA A 217 5.51 8.14 -0.89
C ALA A 217 6.33 7.16 -1.72
N LEU A 218 6.19 7.23 -3.04
CA LEU A 218 7.09 6.62 -4.00
C LEU A 218 8.21 7.63 -4.27
N ALA A 219 9.42 7.32 -3.79
CA ALA A 219 10.59 8.15 -3.98
C ALA A 219 11.36 7.68 -5.22
N TRP A 220 11.66 8.63 -6.11
CA TRP A 220 12.52 8.45 -7.26
C TRP A 220 13.61 9.51 -7.22
N GLY A 221 14.87 9.09 -7.26
CA GLY A 221 15.98 10.01 -7.34
C GLY A 221 17.09 9.47 -8.20
N CYS A 222 17.90 10.36 -8.75
CA CYS A 222 19.11 9.94 -9.42
C CYS A 222 20.21 11.01 -9.40
N MET A 223 21.37 10.60 -9.90
CA MET A 223 22.59 11.39 -10.00
C MET A 223 23.19 11.26 -11.41
N HIS A 224 22.47 11.66 -12.45
CA HIS A 224 23.02 11.80 -13.80
C HIS A 224 23.15 13.27 -14.20
N MET A 225 24.17 13.55 -15.02
CA MET A 225 24.46 14.87 -15.57
C MET A 225 24.53 14.69 -17.08
N GLY A 226 23.53 15.20 -17.81
CA GLY A 226 23.52 15.19 -19.27
C GLY A 226 23.15 13.85 -19.94
N THR A 227 22.42 12.97 -19.25
CA THR A 227 21.82 11.76 -19.84
C THR A 227 20.36 11.67 -19.48
N VAL A 228 19.56 11.08 -20.36
CA VAL A 228 18.11 10.91 -20.15
C VAL A 228 17.85 9.69 -19.27
N GLU A 229 17.04 9.90 -18.25
CA GLU A 229 16.43 8.88 -17.41
C GLU A 229 14.92 8.85 -17.59
N HIS A 230 14.38 7.63 -17.56
CA HIS A 230 12.95 7.38 -17.67
C HIS A 230 12.55 6.22 -16.76
N GLY A 231 11.35 6.33 -16.20
CA GLY A 231 10.77 5.39 -15.27
C GLY A 231 9.28 5.22 -15.50
N ILE A 232 8.79 4.00 -15.35
CA ILE A 232 7.36 3.73 -15.26
C ILE A 232 7.13 2.89 -14.01
N LEU A 233 6.15 3.28 -13.22
CA LEU A 233 5.55 2.47 -12.16
C LEU A 233 4.14 2.10 -12.63
N ASP A 234 3.74 0.84 -12.45
CA ASP A 234 2.47 0.31 -12.95
C ASP A 234 1.89 -0.71 -11.97
N ASP A 235 0.58 -0.95 -12.03
CA ASP A 235 -0.14 -1.84 -11.11
C ASP A 235 0.19 -1.53 -9.63
N ILE A 236 0.21 -0.24 -9.27
CA ILE A 236 0.50 0.20 -7.91
C ILE A 236 -0.65 -0.19 -6.99
N ARG A 237 -0.33 -0.97 -5.94
CA ARG A 237 -1.27 -1.42 -4.93
C ARG A 237 -0.77 -1.11 -3.54
N ILE A 238 -1.68 -0.61 -2.71
CA ILE A 238 -1.46 -0.30 -1.31
C ILE A 238 -2.58 -0.97 -0.53
N GLU A 239 -2.21 -1.90 0.33
CA GLU A 239 -3.17 -2.72 1.08
C GLU A 239 -2.87 -2.65 2.57
N LEU A 240 -3.89 -2.33 3.37
CA LEU A 240 -3.79 -2.41 4.82
C LEU A 240 -3.79 -3.88 5.26
N ARG A 241 -2.86 -4.22 6.16
CA ARG A 241 -2.76 -5.57 6.70
C ARG A 241 -3.38 -5.62 8.09
N THR A 242 -4.51 -6.31 8.19
CA THR A 242 -5.15 -6.56 9.47
C THR A 242 -4.36 -7.59 10.27
N ARG A 243 -4.59 -7.59 11.58
CA ARG A 243 -4.02 -8.61 12.48
C ARG A 243 -4.42 -10.02 12.08
N GLU A 244 -5.66 -10.21 11.65
CA GLU A 244 -6.16 -11.50 11.18
C GLU A 244 -5.37 -12.02 9.98
N VAL A 245 -5.16 -11.18 8.95
CA VAL A 245 -4.36 -11.52 7.77
C VAL A 245 -2.91 -11.83 8.16
N ALA A 246 -2.31 -10.99 9.02
CA ALA A 246 -0.95 -11.20 9.49
C ALA A 246 -0.79 -12.52 10.28
N MET A 247 -1.75 -12.85 11.14
CA MET A 247 -1.76 -14.12 11.88
C MET A 247 -1.94 -15.31 10.93
N LYS A 248 -2.88 -15.23 9.98
CA LYS A 248 -3.08 -16.29 8.98
C LYS A 248 -1.81 -16.57 8.20
N GLU A 249 -1.15 -15.55 7.67
CA GLU A 249 0.12 -15.70 6.96
C GLU A 249 1.22 -16.28 7.85
N PHE A 250 1.34 -15.82 9.10
CA PHE A 250 2.30 -16.37 10.06
C PHE A 250 2.11 -17.89 10.22
N PHE A 251 0.88 -18.34 10.52
CA PHE A 251 0.59 -19.77 10.69
C PHE A 251 0.76 -20.59 9.39
N GLN A 252 0.53 -19.97 8.22
CA GLN A 252 0.80 -20.60 6.93
C GLN A 252 2.30 -20.72 6.63
N SER A 253 3.11 -19.79 7.12
CA SER A 253 4.56 -19.78 6.92
C SER A 253 5.35 -20.64 7.91
N LEU A 254 4.73 -21.04 9.03
CA LEU A 254 5.37 -21.90 10.01
C LEU A 254 5.70 -23.27 9.39
N ASN A 255 6.98 -23.61 9.40
CA ASN A 255 7.40 -24.97 9.13
C ASN A 255 7.10 -25.84 10.37
N LEU A 256 5.92 -26.47 10.37
CA LEU A 256 5.44 -27.33 11.46
C LEU A 256 6.15 -28.68 11.53
N ASP A 257 7.09 -28.96 10.62
CA ASP A 257 7.93 -30.16 10.65
C ASP A 257 9.15 -29.99 11.57
N LEU A 258 9.39 -28.77 12.08
CA LEU A 258 10.47 -28.52 13.04
C LEU A 258 10.14 -29.14 14.42
N PRO A 259 11.14 -29.74 15.10
CA PRO A 259 10.94 -30.30 16.44
C PRO A 259 10.57 -29.20 17.45
N GLY A 260 9.63 -29.50 18.36
CA GLY A 260 9.14 -28.55 19.36
C GLY A 260 7.88 -27.77 18.96
N LEU A 261 7.33 -28.01 17.77
CA LEU A 261 6.07 -27.42 17.29
C LEU A 261 4.90 -28.41 17.28
N GLU A 262 5.02 -29.55 17.96
CA GLU A 262 4.02 -30.63 17.97
C GLU A 262 2.65 -30.13 18.45
N ALA A 263 2.61 -29.35 19.54
CA ALA A 263 1.36 -28.78 20.05
C ALA A 263 0.71 -27.78 19.08
N VAL A 264 1.50 -27.05 18.29
CA VAL A 264 0.99 -26.11 17.28
C VAL A 264 0.39 -26.87 16.10
N ARG A 265 1.05 -27.97 15.68
CA ARG A 265 0.54 -28.86 14.64
C ARG A 265 -0.76 -29.53 15.07
N GLU A 266 -0.82 -30.09 16.28
CA GLU A 266 -2.03 -30.70 16.83
C GLU A 266 -3.20 -29.70 16.93
N ALA A 267 -2.94 -28.47 17.37
CA ALA A 267 -3.97 -27.43 17.42
C ALA A 267 -4.48 -27.04 16.02
N LYS A 268 -3.59 -26.98 15.02
CA LYS A 268 -3.97 -26.69 13.63
C LYS A 268 -4.81 -27.81 13.03
N ASP A 269 -4.44 -29.06 13.26
CA ASP A 269 -5.17 -30.24 12.76
C ASP A 269 -6.56 -30.35 13.42
N ALA A 270 -6.65 -30.07 14.72
CA ALA A 270 -7.92 -30.03 15.45
C ALA A 270 -8.86 -28.93 14.93
N GLN A 271 -8.33 -27.74 14.60
CA GLN A 271 -9.11 -26.67 13.99
C GLN A 271 -9.64 -27.10 12.61
N ALA A 272 -8.78 -27.64 11.75
CA ALA A 272 -9.17 -28.10 10.41
C ALA A 272 -10.27 -29.19 10.48
N ALA A 273 -10.20 -30.09 11.47
CA ALA A 273 -11.22 -31.11 11.69
C ALA A 273 -12.56 -30.54 12.20
N SER A 274 -12.56 -29.38 12.87
CA SER A 274 -13.79 -28.72 13.33
C SER A 274 -14.49 -27.90 12.25
N GLU A 275 -13.78 -27.54 11.19
CA GLU A 275 -14.27 -26.77 10.04
C GLU A 275 -14.80 -27.67 8.90
N ALA A 276 -14.54 -28.97 8.96
CA ALA A 276 -14.95 -29.98 7.99
C ALA A 276 -16.28 -30.67 8.37
#